data_AF-A0A4P5YC71-F1
#
_entry.id   AF-A0A4P5YC71-F1
#
_cell.length_a   1.000
_cell.length_b   1.000
_cell.length_c   1.000
_cell.angle_alpha   90.00
_cell.angle_beta   90.00
_cell.angle_gamma   90.00
#
_symmetry.space_group_name_H-M   'P 1'
#
loop_
_entity.id
_entity.type
_entity.pdbx_description
1 polymer ?
#
loop_
_entity_poly.entity_id
_entity_poly.type
_entity_poly.pdbx_seq_one_letter_code
_entity_poly.pdbx_strand_id
1 'polypeptide(L)' 'MSLFRAWVEPHLAPTRSSGDVVVMDHLPSHKVRGAREAIESAGAELRYLLSCWNLNNDTW' A
#
# COMPACT_ATOMS: atom_id res chain seq x y z
N MET A 1 9.17 12.09 6.72
CA MET A 1 8.34 10.93 7.14
C MET A 1 6.89 11.29 6.85
N SER A 2 6.13 10.48 6.10
CA SER A 2 4.73 10.81 5.76
C SER A 2 3.78 10.37 6.87
N LEU A 3 2.69 11.11 7.08
CA LEU A 3 1.66 10.75 8.06
C LEU A 3 1.04 9.38 7.75
N PHE A 4 0.84 9.08 6.47
CA PHE A 4 0.31 7.79 6.04
C PHE A 4 1.24 6.62 6.42
N ARG A 5 2.55 6.75 6.18
CA ARG A 5 3.53 5.74 6.60
C ARG A 5 3.53 5.56 8.13
N ALA A 6 3.51 6.67 8.87
CA ALA A 6 3.48 6.64 10.34
C ALA A 6 2.22 5.97 10.90
N TRP A 7 1.14 5.89 10.12
CA TRP A 7 -0.04 5.10 10.48
C TRP A 7 0.10 3.64 10.06
N VAL A 8 0.55 3.38 8.83
CA VAL A 8 0.68 2.02 8.26
C VAL A 8 1.59 1.13 9.09
N GLU A 9 2.78 1.63 9.46
CA GLU A 9 3.79 0.84 10.17
C GLU A 9 3.30 0.30 11.53
N PRO A 10 2.78 1.13 12.45
CA PRO A 10 2.34 0.64 13.76
C PRO A 10 0.91 0.07 13.79
N HIS A 11 0.03 0.42 12.84
CA HIS A 11 -1.39 0.01 12.93
C HIS A 11 -1.80 -0.99 11.85
N LEU A 12 -1.41 -0.76 10.59
CA LEU A 12 -1.88 -1.62 9.50
C LEU A 12 -1.04 -2.89 9.40
N ALA A 13 0.28 -2.75 9.29
CA ALA A 13 1.19 -3.86 9.05
C ALA A 13 1.10 -4.98 10.11
N PRO A 14 0.98 -4.71 11.43
CA PRO A 14 0.89 -5.77 12.44
C PRO A 14 -0.41 -6.59 12.37
N THR A 15 -1.42 -6.11 11.65
CA THR A 15 -2.72 -6.78 11.50
C THR A 15 -2.81 -7.62 10.23
N ARG A 16 -1.71 -7.71 9.46
CA ARG A 16 -1.63 -8.50 8.24
C ARG A 16 -1.00 -9.86 8.47
N SER A 17 -1.46 -10.83 7.71
CA SER A 17 -0.91 -12.16 7.62
C SER A 17 -0.28 -12.39 6.26
N SER A 18 0.63 -13.36 6.19
CA SER A 18 1.19 -13.80 4.92
C SER A 18 0.09 -14.27 3.97
N GLY A 19 0.10 -13.78 2.74
CA GLY A 19 -0.92 -14.05 1.72
C GLY A 19 -2.11 -13.08 1.71
N ASP A 20 -2.19 -12.14 2.66
CA ASP A 20 -3.21 -11.07 2.60
C ASP A 20 -2.97 -10.17 1.38
N VAL A 21 -4.06 -9.64 0.81
CA VAL A 21 -4.00 -8.57 -0.21
C VAL A 21 -4.52 -7.28 0.39
N VAL A 22 -3.68 -6.25 0.43
CA VAL A 22 -4.07 -4.90 0.78
C VAL A 22 -4.40 -4.14 -0.50
N VAL A 23 -5.65 -3.69 -0.62
CA VAL A 23 -6.10 -2.84 -1.73
C VAL A 23 -6.18 -1.39 -1.25
N MET A 24 -5.44 -0.49 -1.89
CA MET A 24 -5.43 0.94 -1.57
C MET A 24 -6.02 1.78 -2.69
N ASP A 25 -6.58 2.93 -2.31
CA ASP A 25 -6.99 3.93 -3.29
C ASP A 25 -5.79 4.47 -4.09
N HIS A 26 -6.04 4.88 -5.33
CA HIS A 26 -5.03 5.35 -6.29
C HIS A 26 -4.60 6.80 -6.04
N LEU A 27 -4.39 7.17 -4.78
CA LEU A 27 -3.99 8.52 -4.39
C LEU A 27 -2.47 8.60 -4.24
N PRO A 28 -1.81 9.66 -4.76
CA PRO A 28 -0.38 9.88 -4.57
C PRO A 28 0.06 9.84 -3.09
N SER A 29 -0.82 10.25 -2.16
CA SER A 29 -0.58 10.18 -0.72
C SER A 29 -0.46 8.76 -0.16
N HIS A 30 -1.06 7.77 -0.83
CA HIS A 30 -0.96 6.36 -0.46
C HIS A 30 0.24 5.66 -1.12
N LYS A 31 0.75 6.22 -2.22
CA LYS A 31 1.92 5.70 -2.95
C LYS A 31 3.26 6.10 -2.31
N VAL A 32 3.40 5.87 -1.00
CA VAL A 32 4.65 6.13 -0.28
C VAL A 32 5.44 4.84 -0.12
N ARG A 33 6.74 4.86 -0.47
CA ARG A 33 7.61 3.67 -0.47
C ARG A 33 7.53 2.86 0.84
N GLY A 34 7.57 3.53 1.99
CA GLY A 34 7.54 2.84 3.28
C GLY A 34 6.21 2.17 3.63
N ALA A 35 5.10 2.53 2.99
CA ALA A 35 3.84 1.79 3.15
C ALA A 35 3.92 0.43 2.46
N ARG A 36 4.45 0.38 1.23
CA ARG A 36 4.69 -0.87 0.51
C ARG A 36 5.65 -1.77 1.27
N GLU A 37 6.79 -1.23 1.70
CA GLU A 37 7.80 -1.98 2.46
C GLU A 37 7.21 -2.60 3.74
N ALA A 38 6.44 -1.84 4.52
CA ALA A 38 5.83 -2.33 5.75
C ALA A 38 4.80 -3.45 5.51
N ILE A 39 3.99 -3.35 4.45
CA ILE A 39 2.97 -4.35 4.10
C ILE A 39 3.63 -5.63 3.56
N GLU A 40 4.57 -5.50 2.63
CA GLU A 40 5.26 -6.63 2.02
C GLU A 40 6.17 -7.35 3.03
N SER A 41 6.73 -6.62 4.00
CA SER A 41 7.46 -7.24 5.12
C SER A 41 6.58 -8.10 6.04
N ALA A 42 5.26 -7.87 6.07
CA ALA A 42 4.30 -8.72 6.77
C ALA A 42 3.89 -9.96 5.94
N GLY A 43 4.44 -10.14 4.73
CA GLY A 43 4.08 -11.21 3.80
C GLY A 43 2.79 -10.93 3.02
N ALA A 44 2.26 -9.71 3.08
CA ALA A 44 1.07 -9.30 2.36
C ALA A 44 1.42 -8.60 1.03
N GLU A 45 0.50 -8.63 0.07
CA GLU A 45 0.66 -7.98 -1.23
C GLU A 45 -0.07 -6.63 -1.26
N LEU A 46 0.58 -5.57 -1.74
CA LEU A 46 -0.07 -4.27 -1.95
C LEU A 46 -0.49 -4.06 -3.40
N ARG A 47 -1.79 -3.86 -3.61
CA ARG A 47 -2.44 -3.49 -4.88
C ARG A 47 -3.10 -2.13 -4.76
N TYR A 48 -3.12 -1.37 -5.84
CA TYR A 48 -3.88 -0.13 -5.92
C TYR A 48 -5.12 -0.34 -6.78
N LEU A 49 -6.22 0.33 -6.43
CA LEU A 49 -7.37 0.46 -7.31
C LEU A 49 -6.92 1.12 -8.61
N LEU A 50 -7.43 0.64 -9.75
CA LEU A 50 -7.26 1.36 -11.00
C LEU A 50 -7.97 2.70 -10.88
N SER A 51 -7.31 3.78 -11.31
CA SER A 51 -8.05 5.03 -11.42
C SER A 51 -9.05 4.91 -12.57
N CYS A 52 -10.22 5.52 -12.40
CA CYS A 52 -11.32 5.49 -13.37
C CYS A 52 -10.98 6.13 -14.74
N TRP A 53 -9.77 6.67 -14.90
CA TRP A 53 -9.25 7.21 -16.15
C TRP A 53 -7.90 6.62 -16.58
N ASN A 54 -7.37 5.59 -15.90
CA ASN A 54 -6.05 5.04 -16.23
C ASN A 54 -6.04 3.51 -16.40
N LEU A 55 -6.09 3.08 -17.66
CA LEU A 55 -5.69 1.75 -18.11
C LEU A 55 -4.21 1.69 -18.51
N ASN A 56 -3.43 2.76 -18.31
CA ASN A 56 -2.06 2.82 -18.75
C ASN A 56 -1.13 2.42 -17.60
N ASN A 57 -0.40 1.34 -17.81
CA ASN A 57 0.87 0.91 -17.18
C ASN A 57 1.51 1.90 -16.19
N ASP A 58 0.87 2.13 -15.05
CA ASP A 58 1.49 2.84 -13.95
C ASP A 58 2.54 1.89 -13.38
N THR A 59 3.81 2.12 -13.72
CA THR A 59 4.95 1.27 -13.35
C THR A 59 5.35 1.45 -11.87
N TRP A 60 4.37 1.50 -10.95
CA TRP A 60 4.52 1.69 -9.51
C TRP A 60 3.60 0.80 -8.66
#